data_AF-A0A0Q7V7R9-F1
#
_entry.id   AF-A0A0Q7V7R9-F1
#
_cell.length_a   1.000
_cell.length_b   1.000
_cell.length_c   1.000
_cell.angle_alpha   90.00
_cell.angle_beta   90.00
_cell.angle_gamma   90.00
#
_symmetry.space_group_name_H-M   'P 1'
#
loop_
_entity.id
_entity.type
_entity.pdbx_description
1 polymer ?
#
loop_
_entity_poly.entity_id
_entity_poly.type
_entity_poly.pdbx_seq_one_letter_code
_entity_poly.pdbx_strand_id
1 'polypeptide(L)'
;MMQARSAWLILMCVAGLGWAAMIAIGHPFLSLSNCASGASAIGDGWRNLQAGLLLNPADRLAEGWAAMVLAMTPMALGPALTAPRNASPEAPGALPLFVAGYGALWLLAGLALVPAALWVAGALPDRGAALTAMAVTALAWRVSPFHRLASRLCRPSSPAEASGPAPGRRALDGFRHGAGCVLTCWPLMLAPLVVHGHHIVLMMAATVLQWADHGRLRRLAEARATRRAATDDAFRIASQSSRAHPKPNEDGPPVATLVHHASGVRHAAG
;
A
#
# COMPACT_ATOMS: atom_id res chain seq x y z
N MET A 1 -25.86 -5.74 5.66
CA MET A 1 -25.81 -6.36 4.31
C MET A 1 -26.37 -5.46 3.20
N MET A 2 -27.49 -4.76 3.37
CA MET A 2 -28.06 -3.88 2.32
C MET A 2 -27.13 -2.72 1.91
N GLN A 3 -26.49 -2.05 2.87
CA GLN A 3 -25.62 -0.89 2.62
C GLN A 3 -24.36 -1.23 1.79
N ALA A 4 -23.82 -2.44 1.95
CA ALA A 4 -22.68 -2.92 1.16
C ALA A 4 -23.08 -3.20 -0.31
N ARG A 5 -24.30 -3.70 -0.53
CA ARG A 5 -24.84 -3.93 -1.88
C ARG A 5 -25.08 -2.59 -2.59
N SER A 6 -25.66 -1.61 -1.91
CA SER A 6 -25.90 -0.27 -2.47
C SER A 6 -24.59 0.46 -2.82
N ALA A 7 -23.58 0.41 -1.94
CA ALA A 7 -22.27 1.01 -2.20
C ALA A 7 -21.55 0.34 -3.39
N TRP A 8 -21.64 -0.99 -3.50
CA TRP A 8 -21.06 -1.74 -4.61
C TRP A 8 -21.75 -1.42 -5.94
N LEU A 9 -23.08 -1.28 -5.94
CA LEU A 9 -23.83 -0.86 -7.13
C LEU A 9 -23.45 0.57 -7.58
N ILE A 10 -23.32 1.52 -6.64
CA ILE A 10 -22.86 2.88 -6.96
C ILE A 10 -21.47 2.84 -7.60
N LEU A 11 -20.54 2.05 -7.06
CA LEU A 11 -19.22 1.89 -7.66
C LEU A 11 -19.27 1.28 -9.06
N MET A 12 -20.08 0.25 -9.28
CA MET A 12 -20.24 -0.35 -10.61
C MET A 12 -20.85 0.65 -11.61
N CYS A 13 -21.82 1.47 -11.19
CA CYS A 13 -22.35 2.54 -12.02
C CYS A 13 -21.29 3.59 -12.36
N VAL A 14 -20.49 4.04 -11.38
CA VAL A 14 -19.37 4.97 -11.60
C VAL A 14 -18.32 4.35 -12.53
N ALA A 15 -18.02 3.06 -12.37
CA ALA A 15 -17.15 2.30 -13.28
C ALA A 15 -17.68 2.34 -14.71
N GLY A 16 -18.95 1.97 -14.87
CA GLY A 16 -19.61 1.87 -16.16
C GLY A 16 -19.64 3.22 -16.87
N LEU A 17 -19.91 4.30 -16.14
CA LEU A 17 -19.83 5.66 -16.66
C LEU A 17 -18.40 6.03 -17.07
N GLY A 18 -17.39 5.68 -16.27
CA GLY A 18 -15.98 5.93 -16.61
C GLY A 18 -15.55 5.19 -17.88
N TRP A 19 -15.94 3.92 -18.02
CA TRP A 19 -15.69 3.13 -19.23
C TRP A 19 -16.45 3.65 -20.45
N ALA A 20 -17.73 4.02 -20.30
CA ALA A 20 -18.51 4.61 -21.38
C ALA A 20 -17.92 5.96 -21.84
N ALA A 21 -17.48 6.80 -20.90
CA ALA A 21 -16.79 8.05 -21.19
C ALA A 21 -15.47 7.81 -21.94
N MET A 22 -14.66 6.83 -21.51
CA MET A 22 -13.44 6.42 -22.21
C MET A 22 -13.69 5.99 -23.67
N ILE A 23 -14.77 5.22 -23.91
CA ILE A 23 -15.15 4.81 -25.27
C ILE A 23 -15.63 6.02 -26.09
N ALA A 24 -16.40 6.93 -25.49
CA ALA A 24 -16.98 8.09 -26.17
C ALA A 24 -15.96 9.20 -26.50
N ILE A 25 -15.00 9.45 -25.61
CA ILE A 25 -13.92 10.45 -25.80
C ILE A 25 -12.92 9.95 -26.86
N GLY A 26 -12.92 8.65 -27.16
CA GLY A 26 -11.82 8.01 -27.88
C GLY A 26 -10.58 7.96 -26.98
N HIS A 27 -9.46 7.45 -27.49
CA HIS A 27 -8.20 7.48 -26.74
C HIS A 27 -7.42 8.76 -27.09
N PRO A 28 -7.57 9.88 -26.36
CA PRO A 28 -6.85 11.13 -26.65
C PRO A 28 -5.32 10.93 -26.56
N PHE A 29 -4.85 9.92 -25.82
CA PHE A 29 -3.42 9.60 -25.72
C PHE A 29 -2.83 8.92 -26.97
N LEU A 30 -3.64 8.43 -27.92
CA LEU A 30 -3.18 7.58 -29.03
C LEU A 30 -2.32 8.28 -30.10
N SER A 31 -2.27 9.60 -30.18
CA SER A 31 -1.90 10.26 -31.44
C SER A 31 -0.44 10.67 -31.63
N LEU A 32 0.43 10.59 -30.61
CA LEU A 32 1.77 11.22 -30.70
C LEU A 32 2.97 10.33 -30.96
N SER A 33 2.84 9.01 -30.82
CA SER A 33 4.01 8.13 -30.81
C SER A 33 4.78 8.02 -32.14
N ASN A 34 4.40 8.75 -33.20
CA ASN A 34 4.96 8.58 -34.54
C ASN A 34 5.54 9.85 -35.23
N CYS A 35 5.49 11.05 -34.64
CA CYS A 35 5.83 12.28 -35.39
C CYS A 35 7.19 12.93 -35.06
N ALA A 36 7.96 12.44 -34.07
CA ALA A 36 9.12 13.18 -33.53
C ALA A 36 10.38 12.36 -33.23
N SER A 37 10.62 11.23 -33.91
CA SER A 37 11.81 10.40 -33.68
C SER A 37 13.03 10.93 -34.47
N GLY A 38 14.03 11.48 -33.77
CA GLY A 38 15.21 12.14 -34.37
C GLY A 38 16.44 12.25 -33.46
N ALA A 39 17.06 11.11 -33.15
CA ALA A 39 18.48 10.90 -32.78
C ALA A 39 19.08 11.52 -31.49
N SER A 40 18.31 11.88 -30.45
CA SER A 40 18.89 12.11 -29.10
C SER A 40 17.91 11.88 -27.93
N ALA A 41 18.23 10.99 -26.98
CA ALA A 41 17.31 10.60 -25.90
C ALA A 41 16.80 11.77 -25.01
N ILE A 42 17.62 12.79 -24.72
CA ILE A 42 17.19 13.93 -23.89
C ILE A 42 16.51 15.01 -24.74
N GLY A 43 17.03 15.28 -25.94
CA GLY A 43 16.46 16.27 -26.87
C GLY A 43 15.11 15.83 -27.42
N ASP A 44 14.95 14.54 -27.70
CA ASP A 44 13.74 13.95 -28.26
C ASP A 44 12.65 13.82 -27.20
N GLY A 45 13.01 13.48 -25.95
CA GLY A 45 12.06 13.47 -24.82
C GLY A 45 11.42 14.83 -24.55
N TRP A 46 12.22 15.90 -24.54
CA TRP A 46 11.71 17.26 -24.34
C TRP A 46 10.86 17.76 -25.51
N ARG A 47 11.32 17.51 -26.75
CA ARG A 47 10.55 17.84 -27.96
C ARG A 47 9.22 17.09 -28.03
N ASN A 48 9.22 15.81 -27.64
CA ASN A 48 8.00 15.00 -27.61
C ASN A 48 7.03 15.47 -26.52
N LEU A 49 7.53 15.89 -25.36
CA LEU A 49 6.70 16.52 -24.32
C LEU A 49 6.05 17.81 -24.84
N GLN A 50 6.82 18.69 -25.46
CA GLN A 50 6.30 19.93 -26.04
C GLN A 50 5.27 19.67 -27.13
N ALA A 51 5.60 18.80 -28.09
CA ALA A 51 4.67 18.39 -29.15
C ALA A 51 3.40 17.76 -28.57
N GLY A 52 3.55 16.94 -27.52
CA GLY A 52 2.45 16.27 -26.84
C GLY A 52 1.47 17.22 -26.18
N LEU A 53 1.99 18.25 -25.51
CA LEU A 53 1.18 19.30 -24.88
C LEU A 53 0.59 20.29 -25.89
N LEU A 54 1.24 20.50 -27.04
CA LEU A 54 0.74 21.38 -28.10
C LEU A 54 -0.38 20.73 -28.92
N LEU A 55 -0.24 19.42 -29.20
CA LEU A 55 -1.19 18.68 -30.04
C LEU A 55 -2.39 18.13 -29.25
N ASN A 56 -2.27 18.00 -27.91
CA ASN A 56 -3.39 17.63 -27.06
C ASN A 56 -3.79 18.82 -26.20
N PRO A 57 -4.96 19.42 -26.46
CA PRO A 57 -5.41 20.52 -25.63
C PRO A 57 -5.68 20.02 -24.20
N ALA A 58 -5.40 20.88 -23.22
CA ALA A 58 -5.34 20.49 -21.81
C ALA A 58 -6.69 19.99 -21.26
N ASP A 59 -7.79 20.47 -21.82
CA ASP A 59 -9.16 20.01 -21.56
C ASP A 59 -9.32 18.53 -21.92
N ARG A 60 -8.89 18.10 -23.11
CA ARG A 60 -8.98 16.71 -23.57
C ARG A 60 -8.12 15.76 -22.75
N LEU A 61 -6.92 16.21 -22.34
CA LEU A 61 -6.07 15.44 -21.43
C LEU A 61 -6.72 15.29 -20.05
N ALA A 62 -7.31 16.37 -19.53
CA ALA A 62 -8.01 16.35 -18.25
C ALA A 62 -9.27 15.47 -18.29
N GLU A 63 -10.06 15.54 -19.37
CA GLU A 63 -11.24 14.70 -19.61
C GLU A 63 -10.87 13.21 -19.66
N GLY A 64 -9.86 12.87 -20.47
CA GLY A 64 -9.37 11.49 -20.59
C GLY A 64 -8.82 10.97 -19.26
N TRP A 65 -8.07 11.79 -18.53
CA TRP A 65 -7.57 11.41 -17.21
C TRP A 65 -8.70 11.23 -16.18
N ALA A 66 -9.67 12.14 -16.14
CA ALA A 66 -10.82 12.03 -15.24
C ALA A 66 -11.65 10.77 -15.55
N ALA A 67 -11.89 10.47 -16.83
CA ALA A 67 -12.57 9.25 -17.25
C ALA A 67 -11.81 7.99 -16.80
N MET A 68 -10.47 7.99 -16.91
CA MET A 68 -9.61 6.90 -16.41
C MET A 68 -9.76 6.70 -14.90
N VAL A 69 -9.72 7.79 -14.13
CA VAL A 69 -9.87 7.75 -12.66
C VAL A 69 -11.22 7.18 -12.28
N LEU A 70 -12.31 7.62 -12.92
CA LEU A 70 -13.65 7.07 -12.70
C LEU A 70 -13.73 5.58 -13.02
N ALA A 71 -13.13 5.15 -14.13
CA ALA A 71 -13.12 3.74 -14.54
C ALA A 71 -12.35 2.83 -13.57
N MET A 72 -11.26 3.31 -12.97
CA MET A 72 -10.39 2.54 -12.06
C MET A 72 -10.81 2.61 -10.58
N THR A 73 -11.64 3.58 -10.20
CA THR A 73 -12.14 3.78 -8.83
C THR A 73 -12.70 2.50 -8.17
N PRO A 74 -13.53 1.66 -8.82
CA PRO A 74 -14.08 0.46 -8.19
C PRO A 74 -13.03 -0.62 -7.89
N MET A 75 -12.03 -0.78 -8.78
CA MET A 75 -10.94 -1.74 -8.56
C MET A 75 -10.07 -1.33 -7.37
N ALA A 76 -9.81 -0.02 -7.23
CA ALA A 76 -9.04 0.50 -6.11
C ALA A 76 -9.82 0.44 -4.78
N LEU A 77 -11.13 0.66 -4.81
CA LEU A 77 -11.95 0.76 -3.61
C LEU A 77 -12.63 -0.54 -3.18
N GLY A 78 -12.73 -1.54 -4.06
CA GLY A 78 -13.36 -2.83 -3.78
C GLY A 78 -12.88 -3.47 -2.47
N PRO A 79 -11.57 -3.69 -2.28
CA PRO A 79 -11.04 -4.30 -1.05
C PRO A 79 -11.28 -3.46 0.22
N ALA A 80 -11.32 -2.13 0.09
CA ALA A 80 -11.56 -1.22 1.22
C ALA A 80 -13.03 -1.23 1.68
N LEU A 81 -13.95 -1.54 0.77
CA LEU A 81 -15.40 -1.55 1.03
C LEU A 81 -15.95 -2.94 1.35
N THR A 82 -15.23 -4.00 0.97
CA THR A 82 -15.58 -5.39 1.33
C THR A 82 -14.93 -5.87 2.62
N ALA A 83 -14.06 -5.06 3.24
CA ALA A 83 -13.46 -5.40 4.52
C ALA A 83 -14.57 -5.57 5.59
N PRO A 84 -14.51 -6.61 6.46
CA PRO A 84 -15.48 -6.79 7.53
C PRO A 84 -15.52 -5.53 8.41
N ARG A 85 -16.63 -4.80 8.36
CA ARG A 85 -16.86 -3.65 9.24
C ARG A 85 -17.58 -4.13 10.48
N ASN A 86 -16.81 -4.25 11.55
CA ASN A 86 -17.35 -4.35 12.89
C ASN A 86 -17.59 -2.89 13.33
N ALA A 87 -18.85 -2.52 13.57
CA ALA A 87 -19.33 -1.27 14.19
C ALA A 87 -20.07 -0.25 13.29
N SER A 88 -21.16 0.24 13.90
CA SER A 88 -21.95 1.49 13.73
C SER A 88 -22.53 1.82 12.35
N PRO A 89 -23.77 2.34 12.28
CA PRO A 89 -24.31 2.92 11.05
C PRO A 89 -23.38 4.02 10.53
N GLU A 90 -22.88 3.86 9.32
CA GLU A 90 -22.04 4.85 8.66
C GLU A 90 -22.90 6.07 8.28
N ALA A 91 -22.42 7.28 8.60
CA ALA A 91 -23.17 8.50 8.30
C ALA A 91 -23.45 8.61 6.79
N PRO A 92 -24.69 8.98 6.40
CA PRO A 92 -25.00 9.25 5.00
C PRO A 92 -24.07 10.35 4.48
N GLY A 93 -23.35 10.07 3.38
CA GLY A 93 -22.37 11.00 2.79
C GLY A 93 -20.89 10.73 3.10
N ALA A 94 -20.55 9.77 3.96
CA ALA A 94 -19.14 9.43 4.22
C ALA A 94 -18.40 8.86 2.99
N LEU A 95 -19.08 8.01 2.22
CA LEU A 95 -18.55 7.37 1.01
C LEU A 95 -18.23 8.37 -0.12
N PRO A 96 -19.14 9.26 -0.56
CA PRO A 96 -18.83 10.20 -1.63
C PRO A 96 -17.69 11.14 -1.24
N LEU A 97 -17.57 11.51 0.04
CA LEU A 97 -16.50 12.39 0.51
C LEU A 97 -15.13 11.69 0.52
N PHE A 98 -15.11 10.40 0.85
CA PHE A 98 -13.92 9.55 0.68
C PHE A 98 -13.53 9.42 -0.80
N VAL A 99 -14.49 9.13 -1.68
CA VAL A 99 -14.27 9.03 -3.13
C VAL A 99 -13.74 10.35 -3.70
N ALA A 100 -14.27 11.49 -3.24
CA ALA A 100 -13.80 12.82 -3.65
C ALA A 100 -12.33 13.05 -3.24
N GLY A 101 -11.95 12.71 -2.00
CA GLY A 101 -10.55 12.83 -1.56
C GLY A 101 -9.59 11.92 -2.34
N TYR A 102 -10.02 10.69 -2.63
CA TYR A 102 -9.26 9.75 -3.47
C TYR A 102 -9.11 10.26 -4.91
N GLY A 103 -10.22 10.69 -5.51
CA GLY A 103 -10.27 11.22 -6.86
C GLY A 103 -9.41 12.48 -7.03
N ALA A 104 -9.48 13.41 -6.06
CA ALA A 104 -8.69 14.64 -6.09
C ALA A 104 -7.19 14.36 -6.18
N LEU A 105 -6.68 13.40 -5.41
CA LEU A 105 -5.26 13.08 -5.49
C LEU A 105 -4.89 12.39 -6.80
N TRP A 106 -5.75 11.52 -7.32
CA TRP A 106 -5.52 10.92 -8.62
C TRP A 106 -5.51 11.95 -9.75
N LEU A 107 -6.41 12.94 -9.71
CA LEU A 107 -6.38 14.07 -10.64
C LEU A 107 -5.06 14.83 -10.53
N LEU A 108 -4.59 15.11 -9.32
CA LEU A 108 -3.26 15.73 -9.09
C LEU A 108 -2.11 14.85 -9.60
N ALA A 109 -2.20 13.53 -9.44
CA ALA A 109 -1.19 12.61 -9.95
C ALA A 109 -1.09 12.66 -11.48
N GLY A 110 -2.18 12.94 -12.18
CA GLY A 110 -2.20 13.14 -13.63
C GLY A 110 -1.30 14.27 -14.10
N LEU A 111 -1.22 15.37 -13.33
CA LEU A 111 -0.34 16.51 -13.64
C LEU A 111 1.14 16.11 -13.66
N ALA A 112 1.53 15.05 -12.96
CA ALA A 112 2.90 14.52 -12.97
C ALA A 112 3.07 13.33 -13.92
N LEU A 113 2.10 12.40 -13.93
CA LEU A 113 2.19 11.14 -14.67
C LEU A 113 2.06 11.33 -16.19
N VAL A 114 1.18 12.23 -16.63
CA VAL A 114 0.99 12.50 -18.06
C VAL A 114 2.24 13.10 -18.71
N PRO A 115 2.84 14.19 -18.19
CA PRO A 115 4.08 14.72 -18.78
C PRO A 115 5.25 13.75 -18.63
N ALA A 116 5.34 12.98 -17.53
CA ALA A 116 6.36 11.94 -17.40
C ALA A 116 6.21 10.87 -18.48
N ALA A 117 4.99 10.44 -18.80
CA ALA A 117 4.74 9.46 -19.86
C ALA A 117 5.15 9.99 -21.24
N LEU A 118 4.79 11.24 -21.56
CA LEU A 118 5.18 11.89 -22.82
C LEU A 118 6.71 12.00 -22.96
N TRP A 119 7.38 12.38 -21.87
CA TRP A 119 8.83 12.49 -21.85
C TRP A 119 9.50 11.12 -22.05
N VAL A 120 9.09 10.10 -21.30
CA VAL A 120 9.63 8.73 -21.42
C VAL A 120 9.38 8.16 -22.82
N ALA A 121 8.21 8.40 -23.39
CA ALA A 121 7.87 7.94 -24.73
C ALA A 121 8.76 8.57 -25.82
N GLY A 122 9.27 9.78 -25.61
CA GLY A 122 10.19 10.44 -26.53
C GLY A 122 11.67 10.16 -26.24
N ALA A 123 12.00 9.81 -24.99
CA ALA A 123 13.38 9.56 -24.59
C ALA A 123 13.89 8.17 -24.96
N LEU A 124 12.98 7.21 -25.20
CA LEU A 124 13.33 5.83 -25.49
C LEU A 124 13.16 5.51 -26.98
N PRO A 125 14.11 4.76 -27.58
CA PRO A 125 14.21 4.60 -29.03
C PRO A 125 13.08 3.77 -29.63
N ASP A 126 12.53 2.83 -28.85
CA ASP A 126 11.45 1.95 -29.29
C ASP A 126 10.55 1.53 -28.11
N ARG A 127 9.38 0.96 -28.44
CA ARG A 127 8.36 0.56 -27.46
C ARG A 127 8.84 -0.59 -26.55
N GLY A 128 9.71 -1.47 -27.04
CA GLY A 128 10.30 -2.56 -26.26
C GLY A 128 11.28 -2.04 -25.21
N ALA A 129 12.12 -1.07 -25.57
CA ALA A 129 12.99 -0.36 -24.62
C ALA A 129 12.16 0.35 -23.53
N ALA A 130 11.06 1.01 -23.91
CA ALA A 130 10.12 1.62 -22.98
C ALA A 130 9.48 0.62 -22.01
N LEU A 131 8.94 -0.48 -22.53
CA LEU A 131 8.37 -1.55 -21.71
C LEU A 131 9.40 -2.11 -20.72
N THR A 132 10.62 -2.38 -21.19
CA THR A 132 11.68 -2.96 -20.38
C THR A 132 12.11 -2.00 -19.28
N ALA A 133 12.33 -0.72 -19.61
CA ALA A 133 12.67 0.31 -18.63
C ALA A 133 11.59 0.47 -17.55
N MET A 134 10.31 0.47 -17.94
CA MET A 134 9.19 0.56 -17.00
C MET A 134 9.05 -0.71 -16.15
N ALA A 135 9.24 -1.89 -16.72
CA ALA A 135 9.21 -3.15 -15.98
C ALA A 135 10.34 -3.22 -14.93
N VAL A 136 11.57 -2.83 -15.31
CA VAL A 136 12.71 -2.75 -14.39
C VAL A 136 12.44 -1.73 -13.28
N THR A 137 11.92 -0.54 -13.63
CA THR A 137 11.58 0.51 -12.67
C THR A 137 10.49 0.03 -11.69
N ALA A 138 9.44 -0.62 -12.18
CA ALA A 138 8.38 -1.17 -11.36
C ALA A 138 8.91 -2.27 -10.42
N LEU A 139 9.81 -3.13 -10.89
CA LEU A 139 10.41 -4.19 -10.07
C LEU A 139 11.33 -3.61 -8.99
N ALA A 140 12.20 -2.66 -9.36
CA ALA A 140 13.08 -1.94 -8.44
C ALA A 140 12.28 -1.17 -7.38
N TRP A 141 11.19 -0.51 -7.78
CA TRP A 141 10.28 0.14 -6.86
C TRP A 141 9.64 -0.87 -5.89
N ARG A 142 9.16 -2.00 -6.38
CA ARG A 142 8.48 -3.02 -5.56
C ARG A 142 9.35 -3.63 -4.47
N VAL A 143 10.65 -3.79 -4.70
CA VAL A 143 11.60 -4.31 -3.70
C VAL A 143 12.03 -3.25 -2.67
N SER A 144 11.84 -1.97 -3.00
CA SER A 144 12.26 -0.84 -2.17
C SER A 144 11.54 -0.75 -0.82
N PRO A 145 12.21 -0.26 0.25
CA PRO A 145 11.54 0.10 1.50
C PRO A 145 10.45 1.17 1.31
N PHE A 146 10.60 2.07 0.33
CA PHE A 146 9.62 3.12 0.06
C PHE A 146 8.27 2.54 -0.40
N HIS A 147 8.28 1.49 -1.22
CA HIS A 147 7.07 0.79 -1.61
C HIS A 147 6.38 0.10 -0.41
N ARG A 148 7.14 -0.41 0.57
CA ARG A 148 6.58 -0.94 1.81
C ARG A 148 5.92 0.14 2.67
N LEU A 149 6.40 1.38 2.61
CA LEU A 149 5.75 2.51 3.29
C LEU A 149 4.48 2.95 2.53
N ALA A 150 4.56 3.10 1.21
CA ALA A 150 3.44 3.46 0.35
C ALA A 150 2.27 2.46 0.47
N SER A 151 2.57 1.17 0.47
CA SER A 151 1.57 0.10 0.64
C SER A 151 0.90 0.07 2.02
N ARG A 152 1.52 0.65 3.06
CA ARG A 152 0.85 0.85 4.36
C ARG A 152 -0.18 1.98 4.29
N LEU A 153 0.11 3.04 3.55
CA LEU A 153 -0.80 4.17 3.35
C LEU A 153 -2.03 3.79 2.49
N CYS A 154 -1.87 2.87 1.53
CA CYS A 154 -2.97 2.35 0.70
C CYS A 154 -3.80 1.27 1.44
N ARG A 155 -3.48 0.93 2.70
CA ARG A 155 -4.26 -0.03 3.48
C ARG A 155 -5.58 0.62 3.95
N PRO A 156 -6.72 -0.10 3.92
CA PRO A 156 -7.95 0.42 4.50
C PRO A 156 -7.73 0.79 5.97
N SER A 157 -8.08 2.01 6.36
CA SER A 157 -8.08 2.45 7.76
C SER A 157 -8.94 1.50 8.59
N SER A 158 -8.46 1.07 9.76
CA SER A 158 -9.23 0.13 10.58
C SER A 158 -10.54 0.80 11.06
N PRO A 159 -11.63 0.03 11.27
CA PRO A 159 -12.88 0.56 11.83
C PRO A 159 -12.67 1.29 13.16
N ALA A 160 -11.67 0.89 13.96
CA ALA A 160 -11.29 1.52 15.23
C ALA A 160 -10.66 2.91 15.04
N GLU A 161 -10.01 3.17 13.90
CA GLU A 161 -9.54 4.52 13.56
C GLU A 161 -10.66 5.35 12.94
N ALA A 162 -11.69 4.74 12.35
CA ALA A 162 -12.79 5.41 11.66
C ALA A 162 -13.93 5.90 12.58
N SER A 163 -13.84 5.67 13.91
CA SER A 163 -14.83 6.15 14.86
C SER A 163 -14.69 7.67 15.09
N GLY A 164 -15.39 8.46 14.28
CA GLY A 164 -15.50 9.91 14.47
C GLY A 164 -16.34 10.56 13.36
N PRO A 165 -17.46 11.24 13.67
CA PRO A 165 -18.43 11.75 12.69
C PRO A 165 -18.02 13.09 12.05
N ALA A 166 -16.74 13.33 11.80
CA ALA A 166 -16.29 14.55 11.16
C ALA A 166 -16.21 14.35 9.63
N PRO A 167 -17.04 15.02 8.81
CA PRO A 167 -17.00 14.88 7.35
C PRO A 167 -15.59 15.12 6.77
N GLY A 168 -14.86 16.12 7.27
CA GLY A 168 -13.47 16.39 6.82
C GLY A 168 -12.50 15.22 7.02
N ARG A 169 -12.74 14.33 7.99
CA ARG A 169 -11.87 13.18 8.28
C ARG A 169 -11.98 12.11 7.21
N ARG A 170 -13.16 11.93 6.60
CA ARG A 170 -13.38 10.96 5.51
C ARG A 170 -12.74 11.39 4.20
N ALA A 171 -12.76 12.69 3.89
CA ALA A 171 -12.01 13.24 2.76
C ALA A 171 -10.50 13.00 2.93
N LEU A 172 -9.97 13.24 4.14
CA LEU A 172 -8.57 13.03 4.45
C LEU A 172 -8.18 11.54 4.40
N ASP A 173 -9.04 10.65 4.85
CA ASP A 173 -8.83 9.20 4.71
C ASP A 173 -8.78 8.79 3.24
N GLY A 174 -9.68 9.32 2.41
CA GLY A 174 -9.68 9.13 0.95
C GLY A 174 -8.39 9.64 0.30
N PHE A 175 -7.94 10.83 0.72
CA PHE A 175 -6.69 11.43 0.25
C PHE A 175 -5.45 10.60 0.64
N ARG A 176 -5.36 10.15 1.89
CA ARG A 176 -4.28 9.28 2.38
C ARG A 176 -4.25 7.94 1.66
N HIS A 177 -5.42 7.34 1.47
CA HIS A 177 -5.57 6.11 0.70
C HIS A 177 -5.11 6.33 -0.74
N GLY A 178 -5.61 7.38 -1.40
CA GLY A 178 -5.16 7.81 -2.72
C GLY A 178 -3.64 7.96 -2.78
N ALA A 179 -3.02 8.57 -1.77
CA ALA A 179 -1.57 8.82 -1.74
C ALA A 179 -0.77 7.53 -1.66
N GLY A 180 -1.19 6.63 -0.79
CA GLY A 180 -0.61 5.30 -0.76
C GLY A 180 -0.74 4.59 -2.09
N CYS A 181 -1.91 4.68 -2.73
CA CYS A 181 -2.15 3.98 -3.97
C CYS A 181 -1.35 4.58 -5.13
N VAL A 182 -1.37 5.90 -5.35
CA VAL A 182 -0.51 6.59 -6.33
C VAL A 182 0.95 6.23 -6.10
N LEU A 183 1.48 6.36 -4.88
CA LEU A 183 2.87 6.01 -4.57
C LEU A 183 3.18 4.52 -4.79
N THR A 184 2.20 3.64 -4.64
CA THR A 184 2.40 2.20 -4.85
C THR A 184 2.38 1.86 -6.34
N CYS A 185 1.45 2.45 -7.09
CA CYS A 185 1.14 2.04 -8.46
C CYS A 185 1.72 2.95 -9.55
N TRP A 186 2.34 4.09 -9.21
CA TRP A 186 2.86 5.03 -10.21
C TRP A 186 3.75 4.38 -11.29
N PRO A 187 4.69 3.45 -11.01
CA PRO A 187 5.52 2.86 -12.06
C PRO A 187 4.71 1.93 -12.97
N LEU A 188 3.72 1.23 -12.38
CA LEU A 188 2.82 0.35 -13.11
C LEU A 188 1.83 1.13 -13.98
N MET A 189 1.48 2.36 -13.57
CA MET A 189 0.61 3.26 -14.32
C MET A 189 1.35 4.01 -15.42
N LEU A 190 2.66 4.24 -15.24
CA LEU A 190 3.48 4.85 -16.27
C LEU A 190 3.64 3.92 -17.50
N ALA A 191 3.75 2.61 -17.28
CA ALA A 191 3.84 1.61 -18.35
C ALA A 191 2.72 1.67 -19.42
N PRO A 192 1.42 1.57 -19.08
CA PRO A 192 0.31 1.66 -20.04
C PRO A 192 0.16 3.05 -20.66
N LEU A 193 0.61 4.11 -19.97
CA LEU A 193 0.61 5.47 -20.52
C LEU A 193 1.68 5.66 -21.61
N VAL A 194 2.79 4.92 -21.52
CA VAL A 194 3.85 4.98 -22.54
C VAL A 194 3.54 4.01 -23.69
N VAL A 195 3.01 2.82 -23.37
CA VAL A 195 2.86 1.71 -24.33
C VAL A 195 1.39 1.43 -24.61
N HIS A 196 0.87 2.20 -25.56
CA HIS A 196 -0.54 2.24 -25.93
C HIS A 196 -1.11 0.92 -26.47
N GLY A 197 -0.34 0.19 -27.29
CA GLY A 197 -0.79 -1.05 -27.94
C GLY A 197 -1.06 -2.21 -26.97
N HIS A 198 -0.58 -2.12 -25.74
CA HIS A 198 -0.74 -3.16 -24.72
C HIS A 198 -1.46 -2.65 -23.46
N HIS A 199 -2.14 -1.50 -23.53
CA HIS A 199 -2.78 -0.87 -22.38
C HIS A 199 -3.64 -1.84 -21.57
N ILE A 200 -4.52 -2.62 -22.21
CA ILE A 200 -5.42 -3.57 -21.53
C ILE A 200 -4.61 -4.67 -20.82
N VAL A 201 -3.63 -5.26 -21.51
CA VAL A 201 -2.79 -6.33 -20.95
C VAL A 201 -1.98 -5.82 -19.77
N LEU A 202 -1.41 -4.61 -19.88
CA LEU A 202 -0.65 -3.97 -18.81
C LEU A 202 -1.54 -3.62 -17.61
N MET A 203 -2.77 -3.19 -17.82
CA MET A 203 -3.74 -2.96 -16.74
C MET A 203 -4.15 -4.24 -16.03
N MET A 204 -4.36 -5.32 -16.77
CA MET A 204 -4.62 -6.65 -16.19
C MET A 204 -3.41 -7.12 -15.38
N ALA A 205 -2.21 -7.01 -15.93
CA ALA A 205 -0.97 -7.36 -15.23
C ALA A 205 -0.81 -6.54 -13.95
N ALA A 206 -0.99 -5.21 -14.01
CA ALA A 206 -0.91 -4.33 -12.86
C ALA A 206 -1.93 -4.72 -11.77
N THR A 207 -3.15 -5.07 -12.16
CA THR A 207 -4.20 -5.53 -11.23
C THR A 207 -3.80 -6.84 -10.53
N VAL A 208 -3.34 -7.83 -11.29
CA VAL A 208 -2.87 -9.12 -10.74
C VAL A 208 -1.68 -8.92 -9.83
N LEU A 209 -0.71 -8.10 -10.24
CA LEU A 209 0.48 -7.78 -9.45
C LEU A 209 0.11 -7.06 -8.15
N GLN A 210 -0.85 -6.14 -8.18
CA GLN A 210 -1.34 -5.44 -7.01
C GLN A 210 -2.04 -6.41 -6.04
N TRP A 211 -2.86 -7.31 -6.57
CA TRP A 211 -3.53 -8.35 -5.79
C TRP A 211 -2.51 -9.28 -5.11
N ALA A 212 -1.49 -9.73 -5.84
CA ALA A 212 -0.42 -10.57 -5.31
C ALA A 212 0.36 -9.88 -4.18
N ASP A 213 0.63 -8.58 -4.31
CA ASP A 213 1.31 -7.79 -3.28
C ASP A 213 0.47 -7.65 -2.00
N HIS A 214 -0.84 -7.42 -2.14
CA HIS A 214 -1.76 -7.43 -1.00
C HIS A 214 -1.73 -8.79 -0.28
N GLY A 215 -1.76 -9.89 -1.02
CA GLY A 215 -1.65 -11.24 -0.45
C GLY A 215 -0.32 -11.48 0.27
N ARG A 216 0.81 -11.07 -0.32
CA ARG A 216 2.15 -11.21 0.30
C ARG A 216 2.25 -10.43 1.61
N LEU A 217 1.77 -9.18 1.62
CA LEU A 217 1.84 -8.31 2.80
C LEU A 217 0.96 -8.83 3.94
N ARG A 218 -0.21 -9.41 3.64
CA ARG A 218 -1.07 -10.07 4.63
C ARG A 218 -0.37 -11.26 5.28
N ARG A 219 0.19 -12.17 4.48
CA ARG A 219 0.96 -13.33 4.99
C ARG A 219 2.13 -12.90 5.88
N LEU A 220 2.86 -11.85 5.48
CA LEU A 220 3.95 -11.30 6.29
C LEU A 220 3.47 -10.64 7.60
N ALA A 221 2.25 -10.10 7.63
CA ALA A 221 1.67 -9.56 8.86
C ALA A 221 1.27 -10.70 9.82
N GLU A 222 0.59 -11.73 9.30
CA GLU A 222 0.20 -12.93 10.05
C GLU A 222 1.42 -13.67 10.62
N ALA A 223 2.49 -13.83 9.84
CA ALA A 223 3.76 -14.42 10.27
C ALA A 223 4.53 -13.60 11.31
N ARG A 224 4.25 -12.30 11.44
CA ARG A 224 4.81 -11.45 12.53
C ARG A 224 3.94 -11.52 13.78
N ALA A 225 2.63 -11.56 13.63
CA ALA A 225 1.69 -11.69 14.75
C ALA A 225 1.91 -13.00 15.50
N THR A 226 2.03 -14.12 14.78
CA THR A 226 2.34 -15.45 15.33
C THR A 226 3.69 -15.47 16.07
N ARG A 227 4.73 -14.85 15.51
CA ARG A 227 6.04 -14.72 16.18
C ARG A 227 5.97 -13.89 17.45
N ARG A 228 5.23 -12.78 17.46
CA ARG A 228 5.03 -11.97 18.67
C ARG A 228 4.28 -12.72 19.77
N ALA A 229 3.20 -13.42 19.41
CA ALA A 229 2.47 -14.24 20.37
C ALA A 229 3.37 -15.31 21.01
N ALA A 230 4.20 -15.99 20.20
CA ALA A 230 5.16 -16.96 20.72
C ALA A 230 6.22 -16.34 21.66
N THR A 231 6.73 -15.14 21.35
CA THR A 231 7.67 -14.44 22.25
C THR A 231 7.01 -13.97 23.53
N ASP A 232 5.76 -13.51 23.47
CA ASP A 232 5.00 -13.05 24.64
C ASP A 232 4.68 -14.23 25.58
N ASP A 233 4.31 -15.40 25.02
CA ASP A 233 4.09 -16.62 25.79
C ASP A 233 5.38 -17.13 26.44
N ALA A 234 6.50 -17.11 25.72
CA ALA A 234 7.80 -17.49 26.28
C ALA A 234 8.22 -16.57 27.44
N PHE A 235 8.02 -15.26 27.29
CA PHE A 235 8.26 -14.29 28.37
C PHE A 235 7.34 -14.55 29.56
N ARG A 236 6.06 -14.86 29.32
CA ARG A 236 5.08 -15.16 30.37
C ARG A 236 5.49 -16.40 31.17
N ILE A 237 5.90 -17.49 30.51
CA ILE A 237 6.36 -18.73 31.17
C ILE A 237 7.61 -18.47 32.02
N ALA A 238 8.60 -17.75 31.48
CA ALA A 238 9.81 -17.38 32.24
C ALA A 238 9.49 -16.57 33.50
N SER A 239 8.52 -15.64 33.41
CA SER A 239 8.08 -14.82 34.54
C SER A 239 7.34 -15.61 35.63
N GLN A 240 6.67 -16.71 35.27
CA GLN A 240 5.98 -17.59 36.23
C GLN A 240 6.97 -18.50 36.95
N SER A 241 7.98 -19.02 36.25
CA SER A 241 9.04 -19.83 36.84
C SER A 241 9.83 -19.08 37.91
N SER A 242 10.12 -17.79 37.72
CA SER A 242 10.84 -17.00 38.72
C SER A 242 10.03 -16.70 39.99
N ARG A 243 8.69 -16.66 39.90
CA ARG A 243 7.80 -16.51 41.07
C ARG A 243 7.55 -17.81 41.82
N ALA A 244 7.73 -18.95 41.16
CA ALA A 244 7.51 -20.27 41.75
C ALA A 244 8.71 -20.77 42.56
N HIS A 245 9.80 -20.01 42.69
CA HIS A 245 10.90 -20.38 43.57
C HIS A 245 10.40 -20.32 45.03
N PRO A 246 10.23 -21.47 45.71
CA PRO A 246 9.82 -21.46 47.11
C PRO A 246 10.88 -20.70 47.91
N LYS A 247 10.45 -19.79 48.79
CA LYS A 247 11.35 -19.21 49.79
C LYS A 247 12.03 -20.37 50.51
N PRO A 248 13.37 -20.35 50.66
CA PRO A 248 14.04 -21.35 51.47
C PRO A 248 13.38 -21.35 52.84
N ASN A 249 12.90 -22.51 53.26
CA ASN A 249 12.26 -22.70 54.56
C ASN A 249 13.29 -22.27 55.62
N GLU A 250 13.00 -21.20 56.37
CA GLU A 250 13.81 -20.74 57.51
C GLU A 250 13.70 -21.68 58.72
N ASP A 251 13.36 -22.95 58.50
CA ASP A 251 13.37 -24.01 59.52
C ASP A 251 14.75 -24.67 59.53
N GLY A 252 15.76 -23.90 59.93
CA GLY A 252 17.06 -24.44 60.33
C GLY A 252 16.92 -25.29 61.59
N PRO A 253 17.62 -26.43 61.72
CA PRO A 253 17.61 -27.19 62.96
C PRO A 253 18.23 -26.36 64.10
N PRO A 254 17.80 -26.57 65.36
CA PRO A 254 18.36 -25.87 66.50
C PRO A 254 19.85 -26.15 66.59
N VAL A 255 20.65 -25.09 66.61
CA VAL A 255 22.09 -25.15 66.90
C VAL A 255 22.25 -25.80 68.28
N ALA A 256 22.63 -27.07 68.28
CA ALA A 256 22.97 -27.79 69.50
C ALA A 256 24.25 -27.16 70.07
N THR A 257 24.08 -26.48 71.20
CA THR A 257 25.14 -25.97 72.07
C THR A 257 26.00 -27.16 72.53
N LEU A 258 27.10 -27.42 71.81
CA LEU A 258 28.01 -28.50 72.16
C LEU A 258 29.01 -27.99 73.21
N VAL A 259 28.63 -28.20 74.48
CA VAL A 259 29.50 -28.10 75.65
C VAL A 259 30.55 -29.21 75.53
N HIS A 260 31.79 -28.86 75.16
CA HIS A 260 32.93 -29.76 75.35
C HIS A 260 33.66 -29.41 76.63
N HIS A 261 33.31 -30.17 77.66
CA HIS A 261 34.03 -30.28 78.92
C HIS A 261 35.40 -30.94 78.66
N ALA A 262 36.42 -30.37 79.29
CA ALA A 262 37.80 -30.83 79.27
C ALA A 262 37.99 -32.23 79.88
N SER A 263 38.94 -33.00 79.35
CA SER A 263 39.78 -33.91 80.15
C SER A 263 41.06 -34.23 79.38
N GLY A 264 42.20 -33.98 80.03
CA GLY A 264 43.52 -34.22 79.46
C GLY A 264 43.98 -35.67 79.63
N VAL A 265 44.96 -36.05 78.81
CA VAL A 265 45.84 -37.20 79.07
C VAL A 265 47.26 -36.83 78.63
N ARG A 266 48.20 -37.06 79.56
CA ARG A 266 49.66 -36.94 79.41
C ARG A 266 50.23 -38.18 78.73
N HIS A 267 51.47 -38.05 78.22
CA HIS A 267 52.54 -39.03 77.98
C HIS A 267 53.08 -38.86 76.54
N ALA A 268 54.30 -38.34 76.29
CA ALA A 268 55.65 -38.71 76.71
C ALA A 268 56.31 -39.78 75.83
N ALA A 269 57.47 -39.37 75.29
CA ALA A 269 58.65 -40.15 74.88
C ALA A 269 58.63 -40.94 73.56
N GLY A 270 59.70 -40.73 72.80
CA GLY A 270 60.08 -41.38 71.55
C GLY A 270 60.98 -40.47 70.74
#